data_AF-A0A965I898-F1
#
_entry.id   AF-A0A965I898-F1
#
_cell.length_a   1.000
_cell.length_b   1.000
_cell.length_c   1.000
_cell.angle_alpha   90.00
_cell.angle_beta   90.00
_cell.angle_gamma   90.00
#
_symmetry.space_group_name_H-M   'P 1'
#
loop_
_entity.id
_entity.type
_entity.pdbx_description
1 polymer ?
#
loop_
_entity_poly.entity_id
_entity_poly.type
_entity_poly.pdbx_seq_one_letter_code
_entity_poly.pdbx_strand_id
1 'polypeptide(L)' 'LIENCLARFECRKRAVYPGGDHVIVVGEVRNVQMRDGSALSFFAGTFRELSV' A
#
# COMPACT_ATOMS: atom_id res chain seq x y z
N LEU A 1 -6.44 -3.42 -12.05
CA LEU A 1 -6.07 -2.46 -10.98
C LEU A 1 -7.35 -2.06 -10.25
N ILE A 2 -7.31 -1.72 -8.95
CA ILE A 2 -8.50 -1.28 -8.21
C ILE A 2 -8.89 0.13 -8.66
N GLU A 3 -10.14 0.32 -9.05
CA GLU A 3 -10.68 1.63 -9.42
C GLU A 3 -10.96 2.47 -8.18
N ASN A 4 -10.82 3.80 -8.30
CA ASN A 4 -11.09 4.77 -7.24
C ASN A 4 -10.32 4.58 -5.92
N CYS A 5 -9.22 3.81 -5.89
CA CYS A 5 -8.29 3.79 -4.76
C CYS A 5 -7.60 5.16 -4.59
N LEU A 6 -7.14 5.48 -3.38
CA LEU A 6 -6.42 6.73 -3.11
C LEU A 6 -5.08 6.78 -3.85
N ALA A 7 -4.33 5.68 -3.84
CA ALA A 7 -3.08 5.52 -4.56
C ALA A 7 -2.89 4.09 -5.04
N ARG A 8 -2.20 3.92 -6.18
CA ARG A 8 -1.75 2.61 -6.68
C ARG A 8 -0.34 2.70 -7.24
N PHE A 9 0.42 1.64 -6.98
CA PHE A 9 1.80 1.47 -7.43
C PHE A 9 1.89 0.15 -8.21
N GLU A 10 2.24 0.23 -9.48
CA GLU A 10 2.51 -0.95 -10.29
C GLU A 10 3.99 -1.28 -10.19
N CYS A 11 4.32 -2.47 -9.71
CA CYS A 11 5.68 -2.83 -9.37
C CYS A 11 6.14 -4.10 -10.11
N ARG A 12 7.42 -4.15 -10.47
CA ARG A 12 8.10 -5.41 -10.82
C ARG A 12 8.76 -5.97 -9.56
N LYS A 13 8.53 -7.25 -9.24
CA LYS A 13 9.20 -7.92 -8.11
C LYS A 13 10.72 -7.86 -8.27
N ARG A 14 11.43 -7.29 -7.30
CA ARG A 14 12.88 -7.08 -7.29
C ARG A 14 13.60 -8.06 -6.38
N ALA A 15 13.07 -8.31 -5.18
CA ALA A 15 13.64 -9.25 -4.20
C ALA A 15 12.57 -9.76 -3.23
N VAL A 16 12.87 -10.86 -2.54
CA VAL A 16 12.08 -11.39 -1.43
C VAL A 16 13.04 -11.78 -0.32
N TYR A 17 12.78 -11.33 0.91
CA TYR A 17 13.60 -11.63 2.09
C TYR A 17 12.78 -12.37 3.16
N PRO A 18 13.39 -13.26 3.96
CA PRO A 18 12.72 -13.88 5.11
C PRO A 18 12.27 -12.84 6.15
N GLY A 19 11.08 -13.03 6.74
CA GLY A 19 10.50 -12.16 7.77
C GLY A 19 9.87 -12.94 8.92
N GLY A 20 10.39 -14.14 9.22
CA GLY A 20 9.79 -15.06 10.20
C GLY A 20 8.71 -15.91 9.57
N ASP A 21 7.47 -15.78 10.06
CA ASP A 21 6.27 -16.39 9.49
C ASP A 21 5.75 -15.67 8.23
N HIS A 22 6.34 -14.51 7.90
CA HIS A 22 6.06 -13.73 6.69
C HIS A 22 7.32 -13.55 5.83
N VAL A 23 7.16 -12.89 4.67
CA VAL A 23 8.25 -12.47 3.80
C VAL A 23 8.15 -10.98 3.50
N ILE A 24 9.30 -10.33 3.33
CA ILE A 24 9.39 -8.96 2.85
C ILE A 24 9.53 -9.00 1.33
N VAL A 25 8.54 -8.46 0.60
CA VAL A 25 8.57 -8.37 -0.86
C VAL A 25 9.01 -6.97 -1.27
N VAL A 26 10.13 -6.86 -1.98
CA VAL A 26 10.61 -5.59 -2.53
C VAL A 26 10.20 -5.50 -4.00
N GLY A 27 9.45 -4.46 -4.35
CA GLY A 27 9.03 -4.15 -5.71
C GLY A 27 9.70 -2.87 -6.23
N GLU A 28 10.17 -2.90 -7.48
CA GLU A 28 10.60 -1.71 -8.23
C GLU A 28 9.36 -1.07 -8.88
N VAL A 29 9.05 0.17 -8.48
CA VAL A 29 7.90 0.91 -9.00
C VAL A 29 8.10 1.25 -10.47
N ARG A 30 7.13 0.90 -11.31
CA ARG A 30 7.11 1.18 -12.76
C ARG A 30 6.10 2.25 -13.14
N ASN A 31 4.97 2.30 -12.44
CA ASN A 31 3.92 3.29 -12.64
C ASN A 31 3.28 3.67 -11.31
N VAL A 32 2.80 4.93 -11.22
CA VAL A 32 2.16 5.48 -10.03
C VAL A 32 0.93 6.27 -10.44
N GLN A 33 -0.17 6.08 -9.71
CA GLN A 33 -1.31 6.97 -9.78
C GLN A 33 -1.79 7.30 -8.37
N MET A 34 -2.14 8.57 -8.16
CA MET A 34 -2.61 9.11 -6.89
C MET A 34 -3.83 9.99 -7.14
N ARG A 35 -4.69 10.11 -6.13
CA ARG A 35 -5.85 10.98 -6.09
C ARG A 35 -5.84 11.74 -4.77
N ASP A 36 -6.43 12.92 -4.77
CA ASP A 36 -6.69 13.66 -3.54
C ASP A 36 -7.83 12.99 -2.75
N GLY A 37 -7.78 13.09 -1.42
CA GLY A 37 -8.81 12.59 -0.51
C GLY A 37 -8.24 12.07 0.81
N SER A 38 -9.13 11.82 1.78
CA SER A 38 -8.76 11.23 3.07
C SER A 38 -8.31 9.78 2.92
N ALA A 39 -7.24 9.40 3.62
CA ALA A 39 -6.78 8.02 3.68
C ALA A 39 -7.59 7.19 4.68
N LEU A 40 -8.00 5.99 4.27
CA LEU A 40 -8.54 4.99 5.19
C LEU A 40 -7.40 4.49 6.08
N SER A 41 -7.54 4.66 7.39
CA SER A 41 -6.57 4.21 8.39
C SER A 41 -7.11 3.04 9.21
N PHE A 42 -6.22 2.24 9.79
CA PHE A 42 -6.58 1.11 10.66
C PHE A 42 -5.72 1.13 11.92
N PHE A 43 -6.36 1.20 13.08
CA PHE A 43 -5.70 1.22 14.38
C PHE A 43 -6.54 0.53 15.45
N ALA A 44 -5.89 -0.29 16.28
CA ALA A 44 -6.53 -1.03 17.37
C ALA A 44 -7.79 -1.82 16.93
N GLY A 45 -7.68 -2.56 15.82
CA GLY A 45 -8.76 -3.40 15.32
C GLY A 45 -9.91 -2.66 14.62
N THR A 46 -9.81 -1.35 14.43
CA THR A 46 -10.92 -0.52 13.91
C THR A 46 -10.46 0.40 12.77
N PHE A 47 -11.33 0.61 11.78
CA PHE A 47 -11.15 1.60 10.72
C PHE A 47 -11.39 3.01 11.22
N ARG A 48 -10.56 3.96 10.78
CA ARG A 48 -10.64 5.36 11.18
C ARG A 48 -10.29 6.29 10.03
N GLU A 49 -10.77 7.51 10.10
CA GLU A 49 -10.26 8.62 9.29
C GLU A 49 -9.06 9.24 10.01
N LEU A 50 -8.06 9.68 9.25
CA LEU A 50 -6.94 10.44 9.79
C LEU A 50 -7.36 11.90 9.91
N SER A 51 -7.63 12.37 11.13
CA SER A 51 -7.85 13.79 11.39
C SER A 51 -6.51 14.52 11.32
N VAL A 52 -6.33 15.33 10.27
CA VAL A 52 -5.24 16.30 10.14
C VAL A 52 -5.71 17.69 10.55
#